data_AF-A0A9D2TLT5-F1
#
_entry.id   AF-A0A9D2TLT5-F1
#
_cell.length_a   1.000
_cell.length_b   1.000
_cell.length_c   1.000
_cell.angle_alpha   90.00
_cell.angle_beta   90.00
_cell.angle_gamma   90.00
#
_symmetry.space_group_name_H-M   'P 1'
#
loop_
_entity.id
_entity.type
_entity.pdbx_description
1 polymer ?
#
loop_
_entity_poly.entity_id
_entity_poly.type
_entity_poly.pdbx_seq_one_letter_code
_entity_poly.pdbx_strand_id
1 'polypeptide(L)'
;MISLNDYLYSGDTVLKILKKYTRDLKISAEENQNEVDRIHAMFLKRTSDLLEHNDFLTAQSQKIREFYKYMAKEYASLSFTFKGRIKSLIRAETKFNGYIVEYIYDYYTEHGAYPPLEELKKKLDGFRDLIAYRIVISMPKCHISDDQEREKEEIRNLYAIANVMKDFLEERGFRAEPAFGVKESNSPLLKDAVRPYYRDYICHAKRDGYRSLHITFFDESAKCYMEMQLRTKEMDDIAEIGPANHLGYEKKQESERARRDRIPEGENIYFDEAYERVRKLQELELAKVDVNMFSAVNNSLMNDGCGLYRGRLILPYEHLSRFQNDLID
;
A
#
# COMPACT_ATOMS: atom_id res chain seq x y z
N MET A 1 -0.01 28.06 0.47
CA MET A 1 0.13 26.59 0.48
C MET A 1 1.23 26.14 1.42
N ILE A 2 0.91 25.22 2.32
CA ILE A 2 1.86 24.52 3.21
C ILE A 2 2.18 23.15 2.61
N SER A 3 3.43 22.70 2.71
CA SER A 3 3.90 21.43 2.15
C SER A 3 4.78 20.64 3.12
N LEU A 4 4.87 19.32 2.94
CA LEU A 4 5.76 18.48 3.74
C LEU A 4 7.22 18.95 3.69
N ASN A 5 7.69 19.44 2.54
CA ASN A 5 9.05 19.94 2.33
C ASN A 5 9.47 21.01 3.36
N ASP A 6 8.53 21.81 3.86
CA ASP A 6 8.79 22.89 4.80
C ASP A 6 9.33 22.39 6.17
N TYR A 7 9.25 21.08 6.41
CA TYR A 7 9.58 20.44 7.68
C TYR A 7 10.70 19.39 7.59
N LEU A 8 11.29 19.16 6.41
CA LEU A 8 12.25 18.06 6.17
C LEU A 8 13.72 18.42 6.47
N TYR A 9 14.00 19.58 7.06
CA TYR A 9 15.35 20.17 7.14
C TYR A 9 15.76 20.65 8.54
N SER A 10 15.13 20.12 9.60
CA SER A 10 15.32 20.60 10.97
C SER A 10 15.87 19.56 11.95
N GLY A 11 16.22 18.36 11.48
CA GLY A 11 16.62 17.23 12.32
C GLY A 11 15.48 16.67 13.17
N ASP A 12 14.23 17.09 12.90
CA ASP A 12 13.07 16.67 13.67
C ASP A 12 12.74 15.18 13.42
N THR A 13 12.08 14.54 14.38
CA THR A 13 11.53 13.19 14.19
C THR A 13 10.31 13.23 13.27
N VAL A 14 10.04 12.13 12.55
CA VAL A 14 8.85 11.97 11.69
C VAL A 14 7.55 12.32 12.44
N LEU A 15 7.41 11.95 13.72
CA LEU A 15 6.25 12.29 14.53
C LEU A 15 6.12 13.80 14.79
N LYS A 16 7.23 14.48 15.09
CA LYS A 16 7.24 15.92 15.29
C LYS A 16 6.95 16.67 13.98
N ILE A 17 7.48 16.19 12.86
CA ILE A 17 7.17 16.69 11.52
C ILE A 17 5.67 16.56 11.23
N LEU A 18 5.09 15.37 11.43
CA LEU A 18 3.65 15.14 11.24
C LEU A 18 2.81 16.07 12.12
N LYS A 19 3.16 16.25 13.39
CA LYS A 19 2.44 17.14 14.32
C LYS A 19 2.49 18.61 13.88
N LYS A 20 3.67 19.10 13.49
CA LYS A 20 3.84 20.48 13.00
C LYS A 20 3.07 20.69 11.69
N TYR A 21 3.29 19.82 10.70
CA TYR A 21 2.64 19.92 9.40
C TYR A 21 1.11 19.85 9.53
N THR A 22 0.58 18.89 10.30
CA THR A 22 -0.86 18.78 10.57
C THR A 22 -1.42 20.06 11.19
N ARG A 23 -0.73 20.64 12.18
CA ARG A 23 -1.18 21.85 12.87
C ARG A 23 -1.25 23.03 11.92
N ASP A 24 -0.17 23.30 11.20
CA ASP A 24 -0.07 24.49 10.36
C ASP A 24 -1.02 24.37 9.16
N LEU A 25 -1.12 23.18 8.55
CA LEU A 25 -2.08 22.89 7.48
C LEU A 25 -3.52 23.09 7.96
N LYS A 26 -3.86 22.64 9.18
CA LYS A 26 -5.18 22.85 9.75
C LYS A 26 -5.51 24.34 9.94
N ILE A 27 -4.58 25.13 10.48
CA ILE A 27 -4.76 26.58 10.66
C ILE A 27 -4.99 27.25 9.31
N SER A 28 -4.13 26.96 8.33
CA SER A 28 -4.27 27.51 6.98
C SER A 28 -5.59 27.11 6.31
N ALA A 29 -6.05 25.87 6.51
CA ALA A 29 -7.31 25.38 5.97
C ALA A 29 -8.54 26.03 6.62
N GLU A 30 -8.44 26.43 7.90
CA GLU A 30 -9.48 27.18 8.59
C GLU A 30 -9.55 28.62 8.09
N GLU A 31 -8.40 29.31 8.00
CA GLU A 31 -8.29 30.69 7.53
C GLU A 31 -8.75 30.86 6.07
N ASN A 32 -8.39 29.91 5.20
CA ASN A 32 -8.71 29.97 3.76
C ASN A 32 -9.98 29.21 3.39
N GLN A 33 -10.70 28.66 4.38
CA GLN A 33 -11.89 27.80 4.16
C GLN A 33 -11.64 26.64 3.15
N ASN A 34 -10.42 26.11 3.12
CA ASN A 34 -10.02 25.03 2.21
C ASN A 34 -10.40 23.66 2.81
N GLU A 35 -11.50 23.09 2.33
CA GLU A 35 -12.00 21.80 2.85
C GLU A 35 -11.14 20.59 2.47
N VAL A 36 -10.41 20.65 1.35
CA VAL A 36 -9.49 19.59 0.94
C VAL A 36 -8.31 19.52 1.91
N ASP A 37 -7.75 20.67 2.28
CA ASP A 37 -6.66 20.73 3.26
C ASP A 37 -7.12 20.34 4.68
N ARG A 38 -8.40 20.58 5.03
CA ARG A 38 -8.97 20.03 6.28
C ARG A 38 -8.95 18.49 6.27
N ILE A 39 -9.29 17.87 5.14
CA ILE A 39 -9.25 16.41 4.98
C ILE A 39 -7.82 15.89 5.00
N HIS A 40 -6.89 16.61 4.37
CA HIS A 40 -5.47 16.31 4.39
C HIS A 40 -4.90 16.36 5.82
N ALA A 41 -5.21 17.40 6.58
CA ALA A 41 -4.83 17.49 7.98
C ALA A 41 -5.41 16.33 8.83
N MET A 42 -6.66 15.93 8.58
CA MET A 42 -7.23 14.74 9.23
C MET A 42 -6.51 13.45 8.84
N PHE A 43 -6.09 13.31 7.57
CA PHE A 43 -5.30 12.17 7.11
C PHE A 43 -3.92 12.11 7.79
N LEU A 44 -3.21 13.25 7.88
CA LEU A 44 -1.92 13.36 8.56
C LEU A 44 -2.05 13.05 10.06
N LYS A 45 -3.11 13.55 10.70
CA LYS A 45 -3.41 13.23 12.10
C LYS A 45 -3.59 11.73 12.32
N ARG A 46 -4.44 11.07 11.51
CA ARG A 46 -4.63 9.61 11.59
C ARG A 46 -3.32 8.84 11.39
N THR A 47 -2.46 9.32 10.49
CA THR A 47 -1.13 8.72 10.26
C THR A 47 -0.24 8.90 11.50
N SER A 48 -0.26 10.08 12.13
CA SER A 48 0.45 10.33 13.38
C SER A 48 -0.05 9.41 14.50
N ASP A 49 -1.36 9.34 14.73
CA ASP A 49 -1.96 8.52 15.77
C ASP A 49 -1.60 7.03 15.59
N LEU A 50 -1.59 6.56 14.33
CA LEU A 50 -1.14 5.21 13.96
C LEU A 50 0.33 4.98 14.34
N LEU A 51 1.21 5.95 14.09
CA LEU A 51 2.64 5.81 14.40
C LEU A 51 2.97 5.99 15.89
N GLU A 52 2.13 6.66 16.67
CA GLU A 52 2.33 6.88 18.11
C GLU A 52 1.78 5.73 18.97
N HIS A 53 0.61 5.19 18.62
CA HIS A 53 -0.10 4.22 19.45
C HIS A 53 0.14 2.77 19.00
N ASN A 54 1.32 2.20 19.26
CA ASN A 54 1.69 0.86 18.77
C ASN A 54 0.86 -0.32 19.34
N ASP A 55 -0.06 -0.10 20.28
CA ASP A 55 -0.89 -1.15 20.88
C ASP A 55 -1.78 -1.83 19.84
N PHE A 56 -2.37 -1.05 18.92
CA PHE A 56 -3.18 -1.64 17.85
C PHE A 56 -2.30 -2.39 16.84
N LEU A 57 -1.07 -1.93 16.56
CA LEU A 57 -0.14 -2.67 15.71
C LEU A 57 0.19 -4.01 16.36
N THR A 58 0.35 -4.04 17.68
CA THR A 58 0.60 -5.28 18.44
C THR A 58 -0.60 -6.23 18.36
N ALA A 59 -1.81 -5.74 18.59
CA ALA A 59 -3.04 -6.54 18.49
C ALA A 59 -3.27 -7.06 17.06
N GLN A 60 -3.14 -6.19 16.06
CA GLN A 60 -3.22 -6.55 14.64
C GLN A 60 -2.16 -7.61 14.30
N SER A 61 -0.94 -7.43 14.78
CA SER A 61 0.16 -8.37 14.59
C SER A 61 -0.14 -9.75 15.16
N GLN A 62 -0.76 -9.83 16.34
CA GLN A 62 -1.15 -11.09 16.95
C GLN A 62 -2.19 -11.83 16.11
N LYS A 63 -3.21 -11.13 15.60
CA LYS A 63 -4.22 -11.73 14.71
C LYS A 63 -3.61 -12.27 13.41
N ILE A 64 -2.69 -11.53 12.80
CA ILE A 64 -1.95 -11.98 11.60
C ILE A 64 -1.03 -13.17 11.93
N ARG A 65 -0.40 -13.19 13.10
CA ARG A 65 0.42 -14.31 13.57
C ARG A 65 -0.40 -15.59 13.75
N GLU A 66 -1.66 -15.48 14.16
CA GLU A 66 -2.55 -16.65 14.22
C GLU A 66 -2.82 -17.23 12.83
N PHE A 67 -3.03 -16.38 11.82
CA PHE A 67 -3.17 -16.85 10.45
C PHE A 67 -1.89 -17.51 9.92
N TYR A 68 -0.72 -16.95 10.26
CA TYR A 68 0.57 -17.60 9.99
C TYR A 68 0.65 -19.00 10.62
N LYS A 69 0.26 -19.14 11.90
CA LYS A 69 0.25 -20.45 12.60
C LYS A 69 -0.70 -21.45 11.95
N TYR A 70 -1.88 -20.99 11.54
CA TYR A 70 -2.84 -21.78 10.77
C TYR A 70 -2.20 -22.28 9.47
N MET A 71 -1.60 -21.38 8.69
CA MET A 71 -0.96 -21.76 7.43
C MET A 71 0.20 -22.74 7.63
N ALA A 72 1.02 -22.55 8.66
CA ALA A 72 2.17 -23.41 8.96
C ALA A 72 1.77 -24.84 9.36
N LYS A 73 0.51 -25.03 9.76
CA LYS A 73 -0.06 -26.34 10.06
C LYS A 73 -0.71 -26.95 8.83
N GLU A 74 -1.60 -26.21 8.15
CA GLU A 74 -2.42 -26.75 7.07
C GLU A 74 -1.68 -26.84 5.72
N TYR A 75 -0.66 -26.00 5.50
CA TYR A 75 0.14 -25.96 4.27
C TYR A 75 1.62 -26.27 4.54
N ALA A 76 1.89 -27.31 5.33
CA ALA A 76 3.25 -27.65 5.80
C ALA A 76 4.26 -28.00 4.68
N SER A 77 3.80 -28.31 3.47
CA SER A 77 4.65 -28.56 2.30
C SER A 77 5.12 -27.27 1.62
N LEU A 78 4.41 -26.14 1.81
CA LEU A 78 4.81 -24.85 1.25
C LEU A 78 5.90 -24.20 2.11
N SER A 79 6.83 -23.53 1.45
CA SER A 79 7.63 -22.48 2.09
C SER A 79 6.92 -21.14 1.88
N PHE A 80 6.82 -20.31 2.90
CA PHE A 80 6.15 -19.02 2.76
C PHE A 80 6.63 -17.96 3.75
N THR A 81 6.41 -16.70 3.39
CA THR A 81 6.76 -15.54 4.22
C THR A 81 5.57 -14.61 4.38
N PHE A 82 5.48 -13.96 5.54
CA PHE A 82 4.57 -12.85 5.81
C PHE A 82 5.44 -11.61 6.01
N LYS A 83 5.20 -10.57 5.23
CA LYS A 83 5.89 -9.29 5.34
C LYS A 83 4.86 -8.18 5.39
N GLY A 84 4.74 -7.53 6.52
CA GLY A 84 3.96 -6.31 6.64
C GLY A 84 4.81 -5.06 6.37
N ARG A 85 4.13 -3.98 5.96
CA ARG A 85 4.71 -2.67 5.71
C ARG A 85 3.71 -1.58 6.09
N ILE A 86 4.19 -0.53 6.75
CA ILE A 86 3.56 0.78 6.81
C ILE A 86 4.14 1.64 5.70
N LYS A 87 3.29 2.31 4.92
CA LYS A 87 3.72 3.21 3.84
C LYS A 87 4.52 4.37 4.44
N SER A 88 5.59 4.76 3.75
CA SER A 88 6.46 5.85 4.17
C SER A 88 5.75 7.20 4.11
N LEU A 89 6.19 8.18 4.90
CA LEU A 89 5.60 9.51 4.92
C LEU A 89 5.56 10.18 3.54
N ILE A 90 6.69 10.22 2.82
CA ILE A 90 6.77 10.85 1.48
C ILE A 90 5.79 10.18 0.52
N ARG A 91 5.81 8.84 0.40
CA ARG A 91 4.89 8.12 -0.50
C ARG A 91 3.42 8.26 -0.10
N ALA A 92 3.12 8.37 1.19
CA ALA A 92 1.75 8.60 1.67
C ALA A 92 1.26 9.99 1.25
N GLU A 93 2.10 11.00 1.43
CA GLU A 93 1.85 12.39 1.01
C GLU A 93 1.70 12.51 -0.52
N THR A 94 2.63 11.94 -1.29
CA THR A 94 2.55 11.93 -2.76
C THR A 94 1.28 11.24 -3.25
N LYS A 95 0.88 10.13 -2.60
CA LYS A 95 -0.32 9.39 -3.00
C LYS A 95 -1.61 10.14 -2.67
N PHE A 96 -1.69 10.77 -1.49
CA PHE A 96 -2.85 11.57 -1.10
C PHE A 96 -3.08 12.72 -2.10
N ASN A 97 -2.04 13.51 -2.37
CA ASN A 97 -2.13 14.60 -3.35
C ASN A 97 -2.32 14.08 -4.78
N GLY A 98 -1.72 12.93 -5.11
CA GLY A 98 -1.91 12.25 -6.38
C GLY A 98 -3.37 11.93 -6.68
N TYR A 99 -4.17 11.50 -5.69
CA TYR A 99 -5.60 11.30 -5.87
C TYR A 99 -6.35 12.58 -6.26
N ILE A 100 -5.94 13.74 -5.74
CA ILE A 100 -6.54 15.03 -6.09
C ILE A 100 -6.20 15.37 -7.54
N VAL A 101 -4.91 15.30 -7.88
CA VAL A 101 -4.40 15.60 -9.22
C VAL A 101 -5.04 14.70 -10.27
N GLU A 102 -4.97 13.38 -10.08
CA GLU A 102 -5.51 12.38 -11.00
C GLU A 102 -7.02 12.57 -11.20
N TYR A 103 -7.78 12.69 -10.10
CA TYR A 103 -9.23 12.77 -10.19
C TYR A 103 -9.73 14.08 -10.83
N ILE A 104 -9.17 15.23 -10.45
CA ILE A 104 -9.57 16.51 -11.05
C ILE A 104 -9.16 16.56 -12.53
N TYR A 105 -7.96 16.09 -12.87
CA TYR A 105 -7.49 16.05 -14.26
C TYR A 105 -8.37 15.18 -15.15
N ASP A 106 -8.66 13.95 -14.71
CA ASP A 106 -9.46 13.01 -15.48
C ASP A 106 -10.91 13.51 -15.61
N TYR A 107 -11.50 14.03 -14.52
CA TYR A 107 -12.85 14.60 -14.55
C TYR A 107 -12.94 15.80 -15.49
N TYR A 108 -11.99 16.74 -15.42
CA TYR A 108 -11.95 17.91 -16.31
C TYR A 108 -11.75 17.51 -17.77
N THR A 109 -10.90 16.52 -18.02
CA THR A 109 -10.66 15.98 -19.36
C THR A 109 -11.92 15.38 -19.98
N GLU A 110 -12.74 14.71 -19.19
CA GLU A 110 -13.96 14.05 -19.65
C GLU A 110 -15.16 15.02 -19.74
N HIS A 111 -15.29 15.95 -18.80
CA HIS A 111 -16.50 16.76 -18.62
C HIS A 111 -16.33 18.24 -19.02
N GLY A 112 -15.09 18.73 -19.16
CA GLY A 112 -14.80 20.15 -19.41
C GLY A 112 -15.12 21.08 -18.22
N ALA A 113 -15.32 20.52 -17.02
CA ALA A 113 -15.63 21.25 -15.79
C ALA A 113 -14.92 20.58 -14.59
N TYR A 114 -14.87 21.24 -13.44
CA TYR A 114 -14.27 20.67 -12.22
C TYR A 114 -15.27 19.79 -11.44
N PRO A 115 -14.78 18.72 -10.76
CA PRO A 115 -15.66 17.84 -10.01
C PRO A 115 -16.30 18.56 -8.82
N PRO A 116 -17.53 18.19 -8.45
CA PRO A 116 -18.12 18.63 -7.19
C PRO A 116 -17.23 18.24 -6.01
N LEU A 117 -17.10 19.15 -5.04
CA LEU A 117 -16.26 18.92 -3.86
C LEU A 117 -16.62 17.63 -3.13
N GLU A 118 -17.91 17.31 -2.98
CA GLU A 118 -18.38 16.07 -2.34
C GLU A 118 -17.89 14.79 -3.05
N GLU A 119 -17.73 14.81 -4.37
CA GLU A 119 -17.19 13.65 -5.09
C GLU A 119 -15.68 13.51 -4.86
N LEU A 120 -14.95 14.64 -4.87
CA LEU A 120 -13.52 14.66 -4.54
C LEU A 120 -13.27 14.15 -3.12
N LYS A 121 -14.09 14.56 -2.14
CA LYS A 121 -14.02 14.07 -0.75
C LYS A 121 -14.18 12.55 -0.67
N LYS A 122 -15.15 11.98 -1.39
CA LYS A 122 -15.36 10.52 -1.44
C LYS A 122 -14.15 9.79 -2.01
N LYS A 123 -13.47 10.36 -3.00
CA LYS A 123 -12.24 9.78 -3.56
C LYS A 123 -11.08 9.81 -2.56
N LEU A 124 -10.96 10.89 -1.79
CA LEU A 124 -9.93 11.02 -0.74
C LEU A 124 -10.12 10.03 0.41
N ASP A 125 -11.35 9.57 0.68
CA ASP A 125 -11.57 8.49 1.65
C ASP A 125 -10.97 7.15 1.18
N GLY A 126 -10.75 6.93 -0.12
CA GLY A 126 -10.31 5.66 -0.72
C GLY A 126 -8.85 5.24 -0.42
N PHE A 127 -8.18 5.81 0.57
CA PHE A 127 -6.83 5.41 0.96
C PHE A 127 -6.87 4.13 1.81
N ARG A 128 -6.57 2.98 1.20
CA ARG A 128 -6.76 1.65 1.81
C ARG A 128 -5.47 0.91 2.19
N ASP A 129 -4.30 1.37 1.73
CA ASP A 129 -3.03 0.63 1.80
C ASP A 129 -1.96 1.36 2.62
N LEU A 130 -2.36 2.13 3.65
CA LEU A 130 -1.39 2.72 4.58
C LEU A 130 -0.62 1.61 5.30
N ILE A 131 -1.33 0.56 5.71
CA ILE A 131 -0.77 -0.71 6.14
C ILE A 131 -1.02 -1.73 5.04
N ALA A 132 0.00 -2.50 4.68
CA ALA A 132 -0.13 -3.61 3.77
C ALA A 132 0.65 -4.83 4.25
N TYR A 133 0.08 -6.02 4.08
CA TYR A 133 0.76 -7.29 4.30
C TYR A 133 0.89 -8.03 2.98
N ARG A 134 2.00 -8.75 2.84
CA ARG A 134 2.24 -9.64 1.73
C ARG A 134 2.53 -11.02 2.24
N ILE A 135 1.84 -12.00 1.67
CA ILE A 135 2.10 -13.41 1.85
C ILE A 135 2.66 -13.93 0.53
N VAL A 136 3.88 -14.44 0.58
CA VAL A 136 4.55 -15.05 -0.57
C VAL A 136 4.70 -16.53 -0.30
N ILE A 137 4.16 -17.36 -1.18
CA ILE A 137 4.25 -18.82 -1.09
C ILE A 137 5.17 -19.39 -2.17
N SER A 138 5.76 -20.55 -1.90
CA SER A 138 6.60 -21.30 -2.82
C SER A 138 6.43 -22.78 -2.54
N MET A 139 6.28 -23.59 -3.58
CA MET A 139 6.33 -25.04 -3.48
C MET A 139 7.78 -25.50 -3.68
N PRO A 140 8.45 -26.08 -2.68
CA PRO A 140 9.80 -26.60 -2.84
C PRO A 140 9.93 -27.63 -3.98
N LYS A 141 11.03 -27.56 -4.73
CA LYS A 141 11.32 -28.50 -5.84
C LYS A 141 11.45 -29.96 -5.43
N CYS A 142 11.76 -30.22 -4.16
CA CYS A 142 11.82 -31.58 -3.62
C CYS A 142 10.43 -32.25 -3.54
N HIS A 143 9.35 -31.47 -3.50
CA HIS A 143 7.97 -31.98 -3.51
C HIS A 143 7.46 -32.17 -4.94
N ILE A 144 7.75 -31.20 -5.82
CA ILE A 144 7.33 -31.22 -7.23
C ILE A 144 8.49 -30.72 -8.08
N SER A 145 9.13 -31.64 -8.79
CA SER A 145 10.30 -31.34 -9.62
C SER A 145 9.93 -30.73 -10.96
N ASP A 146 8.75 -31.07 -11.52
CA ASP A 146 8.26 -30.45 -12.76
C ASP A 146 7.83 -29.00 -12.52
N ASP A 147 8.34 -28.09 -13.33
CA ASP A 147 8.13 -26.66 -13.16
C ASP A 147 6.67 -26.25 -13.46
N GLN A 148 6.01 -26.89 -14.43
CA GLN A 148 4.63 -26.54 -14.82
C GLN A 148 3.61 -27.08 -13.82
N GLU A 149 3.81 -28.30 -13.33
CA GLU A 149 2.99 -28.87 -12.26
C GLU A 149 3.15 -28.07 -10.97
N ARG A 150 4.37 -27.62 -10.66
CA ARG A 150 4.63 -26.78 -9.50
C ARG A 150 3.89 -25.45 -9.60
N GLU A 151 3.96 -24.74 -10.72
CA GLU A 151 3.22 -23.48 -10.89
C GLU A 151 1.70 -23.70 -10.70
N LYS A 152 1.14 -24.76 -11.32
CA LYS A 152 -0.28 -25.10 -11.15
C LYS A 152 -0.63 -25.35 -9.69
N GLU A 153 0.22 -26.06 -8.96
CA GLU A 153 -0.02 -26.38 -7.55
C GLU A 153 0.13 -25.15 -6.64
N GLU A 154 1.09 -24.27 -6.91
CA GLU A 154 1.22 -23.00 -6.21
C GLU A 154 -0.02 -22.12 -6.43
N ILE A 155 -0.53 -22.02 -7.65
CA ILE A 155 -1.76 -21.27 -7.96
C ILE A 155 -2.96 -21.87 -7.22
N ARG A 156 -3.12 -23.20 -7.21
CA ARG A 156 -4.20 -23.87 -6.46
C ARG A 156 -4.12 -23.54 -4.96
N ASN A 157 -2.93 -23.66 -4.37
CA ASN A 157 -2.72 -23.34 -2.96
C ASN A 157 -3.01 -21.86 -2.67
N LEU A 158 -2.59 -20.95 -3.54
CA LEU A 158 -2.83 -19.51 -3.41
C LEU A 158 -4.33 -19.20 -3.34
N TYR A 159 -5.14 -19.78 -4.24
CA TYR A 159 -6.60 -19.63 -4.18
C TYR A 159 -7.22 -20.34 -2.98
N ALA A 160 -6.71 -21.51 -2.58
CA ALA A 160 -7.18 -22.20 -1.38
C ALA A 160 -6.97 -21.34 -0.11
N ILE A 161 -5.82 -20.70 0.02
CA ILE A 161 -5.51 -19.76 1.10
C ILE A 161 -6.48 -18.57 1.05
N ALA A 162 -6.68 -17.97 -0.14
CA ALA A 162 -7.60 -16.84 -0.33
C ALA A 162 -9.04 -17.17 0.12
N ASN A 163 -9.49 -18.40 -0.17
CA ASN A 163 -10.82 -18.89 0.19
C ASN A 163 -11.06 -19.07 1.70
N VAL A 164 -10.00 -19.15 2.52
CA VAL A 164 -10.11 -19.28 3.99
C VAL A 164 -9.81 -17.96 4.70
N MET A 165 -8.87 -17.20 4.16
CA MET A 165 -8.33 -15.97 4.74
C MET A 165 -9.41 -14.95 5.15
N LYS A 166 -10.41 -14.73 4.28
CA LYS A 166 -11.49 -13.77 4.54
C LYS A 166 -12.19 -14.07 5.86
N ASP A 167 -12.79 -15.25 5.95
CA ASP A 167 -13.62 -15.62 7.10
C ASP A 167 -12.73 -15.78 8.35
N PHE A 168 -11.51 -16.32 8.21
CA PHE A 168 -10.56 -16.47 9.32
C PHE A 168 -10.24 -15.13 9.99
N LEU A 169 -10.02 -14.08 9.21
CA LEU A 169 -9.72 -12.75 9.74
C LEU A 169 -10.97 -12.03 10.22
N GLU A 170 -12.13 -12.24 9.60
CA GLU A 170 -13.38 -11.65 10.09
C GLU A 170 -13.75 -12.13 11.49
N GLU A 171 -13.56 -13.42 11.78
CA GLU A 171 -13.70 -14.00 13.13
C GLU A 171 -12.79 -13.34 14.18
N ARG A 172 -11.76 -12.61 13.75
CA ARG A 172 -10.75 -11.95 14.59
C ARG A 172 -10.90 -10.43 14.61
N GLY A 173 -12.05 -9.92 14.18
CA GLY A 173 -12.40 -8.50 14.26
C GLY A 173 -11.84 -7.65 13.12
N PHE A 174 -11.51 -8.27 11.99
CA PHE A 174 -11.41 -7.55 10.72
C PHE A 174 -12.78 -7.55 10.02
N ARG A 175 -12.99 -6.62 9.09
CA ARG A 175 -14.12 -6.65 8.15
C ARG A 175 -13.57 -6.62 6.74
N ALA A 176 -13.94 -7.58 5.89
CA ALA A 176 -13.53 -7.54 4.49
C ALA A 176 -14.30 -6.44 3.74
N GLU A 177 -13.57 -5.63 2.98
CA GLU A 177 -14.14 -4.54 2.17
C GLU A 177 -14.36 -5.04 0.74
N PRO A 178 -15.56 -4.84 0.15
CA PRO A 178 -15.82 -5.22 -1.23
C PRO A 178 -14.84 -4.57 -2.21
N ALA A 179 -14.44 -5.32 -3.23
CA ALA A 179 -13.65 -4.81 -4.34
C ALA A 179 -14.48 -4.03 -5.36
N PHE A 180 -15.81 -3.96 -5.18
CA PHE A 180 -16.77 -3.28 -6.06
C PHE A 180 -16.60 -3.66 -7.55
N GLY A 181 -16.36 -4.95 -7.82
CA GLY A 181 -16.18 -5.48 -9.18
C GLY A 181 -14.84 -5.15 -9.84
N VAL A 182 -13.93 -4.43 -9.15
CA VAL A 182 -12.60 -4.14 -9.69
C VAL A 182 -11.81 -5.44 -9.81
N LYS A 183 -11.45 -5.83 -11.04
CA LYS A 183 -10.68 -7.04 -11.31
C LYS A 183 -11.30 -8.30 -10.69
N GLU A 184 -12.62 -8.42 -10.80
CA GLU A 184 -13.34 -9.60 -10.34
C GLU A 184 -12.76 -10.87 -10.98
N SER A 185 -12.55 -11.91 -10.16
CA SER A 185 -11.93 -13.15 -10.61
C SER A 185 -12.87 -13.92 -11.55
N ASN A 186 -12.31 -14.47 -12.63
CA ASN A 186 -12.98 -15.47 -13.47
C ASN A 186 -12.49 -16.90 -13.16
N SER A 187 -11.62 -17.06 -12.16
CA SER A 187 -11.07 -18.37 -11.80
C SER A 187 -12.15 -19.25 -11.15
N PRO A 188 -12.25 -20.54 -11.52
CA PRO A 188 -13.10 -21.49 -10.81
C PRO A 188 -12.52 -21.87 -9.43
N LEU A 189 -11.25 -21.53 -9.16
CA LEU A 189 -10.58 -21.86 -7.89
C LEU A 189 -10.97 -20.90 -6.75
N LEU A 190 -11.48 -19.71 -7.06
CA LEU A 190 -11.96 -18.75 -6.07
C LEU A 190 -13.46 -18.98 -5.82
N LYS A 191 -13.86 -19.19 -4.57
CA LYS A 191 -15.26 -19.42 -4.19
C LYS A 191 -16.10 -18.17 -4.39
N ASP A 192 -17.34 -18.34 -4.84
CA ASP A 192 -18.26 -17.22 -5.08
C ASP A 192 -18.54 -16.37 -3.84
N ALA A 193 -18.54 -16.99 -2.65
CA ALA A 193 -18.74 -16.29 -1.38
C ALA A 193 -17.63 -15.25 -1.07
N VAL A 194 -16.40 -15.46 -1.56
CA VAL A 194 -15.27 -14.56 -1.32
C VAL A 194 -14.91 -13.71 -2.54
N ARG A 195 -15.35 -14.12 -3.74
CA ARG A 195 -15.04 -13.48 -5.03
C ARG A 195 -15.25 -11.95 -5.03
N PRO A 196 -16.34 -11.38 -4.47
CA PRO A 196 -16.58 -9.93 -4.50
C PRO A 196 -15.57 -9.09 -3.71
N TYR A 197 -14.75 -9.71 -2.85
CA TYR A 197 -13.80 -9.03 -1.96
C TYR A 197 -12.37 -9.02 -2.50
N TYR A 198 -12.07 -9.82 -3.52
CA TYR A 198 -10.74 -9.93 -4.10
C TYR A 198 -10.62 -9.16 -5.41
N ARG A 199 -9.51 -8.44 -5.56
CA ARG A 199 -9.00 -7.96 -6.85
C ARG A 199 -8.01 -8.99 -7.38
N ASP A 200 -8.37 -9.69 -8.44
CA ASP A 200 -7.59 -10.80 -9.01
C ASP A 200 -6.78 -10.34 -10.23
N TYR A 201 -5.49 -10.09 -10.01
CA TYR A 201 -4.55 -9.77 -11.10
C TYR A 201 -3.90 -11.01 -11.72
N ILE A 202 -4.21 -12.22 -11.24
CA ILE A 202 -3.73 -13.48 -11.84
C ILE A 202 -4.55 -13.78 -13.10
N CYS A 203 -5.89 -13.71 -13.01
CA CYS A 203 -6.77 -13.87 -14.16
C CYS A 203 -6.67 -12.68 -15.14
N HIS A 204 -6.36 -11.50 -14.61
CA HIS A 204 -6.31 -10.24 -15.35
C HIS A 204 -4.88 -9.69 -15.44
N ALA A 205 -3.94 -10.56 -15.84
CA ALA A 205 -2.54 -10.22 -15.93
C ALA A 205 -2.31 -8.95 -16.77
N LYS A 206 -1.51 -8.03 -16.23
CA LYS A 206 -1.12 -6.81 -16.93
C LYS A 206 -0.06 -7.12 -18.00
N ARG A 207 0.13 -6.19 -18.94
CA ARG A 207 1.16 -6.29 -19.99
C ARG A 207 2.59 -6.43 -19.44
N ASP A 208 2.82 -5.92 -18.24
CA ASP A 208 4.10 -6.00 -17.51
C ASP A 208 4.32 -7.34 -16.79
N GLY A 209 3.33 -8.26 -16.84
CA GLY A 209 3.41 -9.56 -16.18
C GLY A 209 3.00 -9.55 -14.70
N TYR A 210 2.53 -8.43 -14.16
CA TYR A 210 2.08 -8.34 -12.76
C TYR A 210 0.92 -9.31 -12.48
N ARG A 211 1.10 -10.16 -11.46
CA ARG A 211 0.11 -11.13 -10.95
C ARG A 211 0.09 -11.09 -9.41
N SER A 212 -1.09 -11.09 -8.80
CA SER A 212 -1.31 -11.05 -7.33
C SER A 212 -2.81 -11.16 -7.04
N LEU A 213 -3.21 -11.71 -5.89
CA LEU A 213 -4.56 -11.47 -5.33
C LEU A 213 -4.50 -10.42 -4.24
N HIS A 214 -5.40 -9.45 -4.27
CA HIS A 214 -5.49 -8.40 -3.26
C HIS A 214 -6.86 -8.45 -2.58
N ILE A 215 -6.86 -8.41 -1.26
CA ILE A 215 -8.07 -8.19 -0.45
C ILE A 215 -7.81 -7.02 0.49
N THR A 216 -8.85 -6.24 0.78
CA THR A 216 -8.79 -5.12 1.71
C THR A 216 -9.62 -5.44 2.93
N PHE A 217 -9.06 -5.22 4.11
CA PHE A 217 -9.75 -5.33 5.38
C PHE A 217 -9.80 -3.98 6.08
N PHE A 218 -10.85 -3.75 6.85
CA PHE A 218 -10.89 -2.74 7.89
C PHE A 218 -10.69 -3.41 9.24
N ASP A 219 -9.69 -2.97 10.01
CA ASP A 219 -9.45 -3.45 11.37
C ASP A 219 -10.32 -2.65 12.34
N GLU A 220 -11.33 -3.29 12.92
CA GLU A 220 -12.26 -2.61 13.84
C GLU A 220 -11.58 -2.14 15.13
N SER A 221 -10.48 -2.79 15.53
CA SER A 221 -9.71 -2.42 16.72
C SER A 221 -8.82 -1.21 16.46
N ALA A 222 -8.16 -1.17 15.31
CA ALA A 222 -7.23 -0.10 14.93
C ALA A 222 -7.89 1.07 14.19
N LYS A 223 -9.15 0.90 13.75
CA LYS A 223 -9.90 1.83 12.91
C LYS A 223 -9.12 2.27 11.67
N CYS A 224 -8.41 1.31 11.06
CA CYS A 224 -7.59 1.55 9.88
C CYS A 224 -7.81 0.47 8.82
N TYR A 225 -7.55 0.83 7.57
CA TYR A 225 -7.55 -0.12 6.46
C TYR A 225 -6.20 -0.81 6.34
N MET A 226 -6.27 -2.08 5.96
CA MET A 226 -5.14 -2.92 5.64
C MET A 226 -5.38 -3.59 4.30
N GLU A 227 -4.38 -3.54 3.42
CA GLU A 227 -4.37 -4.39 2.22
C GLU A 227 -3.57 -5.67 2.48
N MET A 228 -4.07 -6.82 2.04
CA MET A 228 -3.32 -8.07 2.03
C MET A 228 -3.15 -8.60 0.61
N GLN A 229 -1.90 -8.91 0.27
CA GLN A 229 -1.48 -9.36 -1.05
C GLN A 229 -1.01 -10.81 -0.97
N LEU A 230 -1.52 -11.67 -1.85
CA LEU A 230 -1.12 -13.06 -2.00
C LEU A 230 -0.36 -13.24 -3.32
N ARG A 231 0.85 -13.79 -3.25
CA ARG A 231 1.72 -14.03 -4.41
C ARG A 231 2.41 -15.38 -4.31
N THR A 232 2.75 -15.97 -5.45
CA THR A 232 3.80 -16.99 -5.51
C THR A 232 5.17 -16.32 -5.50
N LYS A 233 6.24 -17.09 -5.29
CA LYS A 233 7.61 -16.58 -5.33
C LYS A 233 7.95 -15.93 -6.68
N GLU A 234 7.54 -16.56 -7.78
CA GLU A 234 7.77 -16.01 -9.12
C GLU A 234 7.02 -14.69 -9.32
N MET A 235 5.76 -14.60 -8.86
CA MET A 235 5.00 -13.35 -8.93
C MET A 235 5.65 -12.23 -8.12
N ASP A 236 6.21 -12.55 -6.95
CA ASP A 236 6.92 -11.57 -6.13
C ASP A 236 8.23 -11.12 -6.80
N ASP A 237 8.97 -12.03 -7.44
CA ASP A 237 10.17 -11.69 -8.20
C ASP A 237 9.86 -10.73 -9.36
N ILE A 238 8.80 -11.01 -10.12
CA ILE A 238 8.34 -10.15 -11.22
C ILE A 238 7.99 -8.74 -10.71
N ALA A 239 7.33 -8.65 -9.55
CA ALA A 239 6.85 -7.39 -8.97
C ALA A 239 7.92 -6.58 -8.21
N GLU A 240 8.96 -7.22 -7.69
CA GLU A 240 10.00 -6.54 -6.91
C GLU A 240 11.26 -6.26 -7.71
N ILE A 241 11.71 -7.22 -8.54
CA ILE A 241 12.99 -7.12 -9.28
C ILE A 241 12.84 -7.31 -10.80
N GLY A 242 11.66 -7.74 -11.28
CA GLY A 242 11.40 -8.03 -12.68
C GLY A 242 10.82 -6.86 -13.49
N PRO A 243 10.16 -7.15 -14.62
CA PRO A 243 9.63 -6.12 -15.53
C PRO A 243 8.51 -5.28 -14.93
N ALA A 244 7.77 -5.83 -13.96
CA ALA A 244 6.74 -5.10 -13.20
C ALA A 244 7.30 -4.50 -11.91
N ASN A 245 8.62 -4.27 -11.84
CA ASN A 245 9.25 -3.79 -10.61
C ASN A 245 8.61 -2.49 -10.11
N HIS A 246 8.66 -2.35 -8.79
CA HIS A 246 8.09 -1.22 -8.09
C HIS A 246 8.63 0.14 -8.60
N LEU A 247 9.88 0.19 -9.11
CA LEU A 247 10.49 1.39 -9.67
C LEU A 247 9.78 1.88 -10.95
N GLY A 248 9.46 0.96 -11.87
CA GLY A 248 8.73 1.30 -13.10
C GLY A 248 7.31 1.77 -12.80
N TYR A 249 6.66 1.13 -11.83
CA TYR A 249 5.34 1.56 -11.35
C TYR A 249 5.38 2.97 -10.75
N GLU A 250 6.39 3.30 -9.95
CA GLU A 250 6.56 4.63 -9.36
C GLU A 250 6.77 5.71 -10.43
N LYS A 251 7.66 5.46 -11.41
CA LYS A 251 7.86 6.40 -12.52
C LYS A 251 6.59 6.64 -13.33
N LYS A 252 5.76 5.62 -13.52
CA LYS A 252 4.47 5.79 -14.20
C LYS A 252 3.54 6.69 -13.40
N GLN A 253 3.40 6.45 -12.08
CA GLN A 253 2.59 7.32 -11.22
C GLN A 253 3.12 8.76 -11.18
N GLU A 254 4.45 8.93 -11.15
CA GLU A 254 5.07 10.25 -11.22
C GLU A 254 4.68 10.97 -12.52
N SER A 255 4.70 10.28 -13.66
CA SER A 255 4.29 10.85 -14.94
C SER A 255 2.81 11.20 -15.00
N GLU A 256 1.93 10.37 -14.42
CA GLU A 256 0.49 10.62 -14.37
C GLU A 256 0.16 11.82 -13.48
N ARG A 257 0.93 12.04 -12.41
CA ARG A 257 0.78 13.17 -11.47
C ARG A 257 1.50 14.44 -11.91
N ALA A 258 2.37 14.36 -12.92
CA ALA A 258 3.01 15.51 -13.54
C ALA A 258 2.15 16.16 -14.64
N ARG A 259 0.97 15.59 -14.95
CA ARG A 259 0.06 16.14 -15.96
C ARG A 259 -0.61 17.42 -15.44
N ARG A 260 -0.35 18.54 -16.10
CA ARG A 260 -0.98 19.86 -15.85
C ARG A 260 -1.47 20.54 -17.14
N ASP A 261 -1.07 20.02 -18.30
CA ASP A 261 -1.28 20.62 -19.63
C ASP A 261 -2.72 21.06 -19.93
N ARG A 262 -3.71 20.43 -19.29
CA ARG A 262 -5.15 20.71 -19.48
C ARG A 262 -5.78 21.59 -18.41
N ILE A 263 -5.11 21.83 -17.28
CA ILE A 263 -5.65 22.60 -16.17
C ILE A 263 -4.87 23.91 -16.05
N PRO A 264 -5.49 25.06 -16.41
CA PRO A 264 -4.83 26.35 -16.29
C PRO A 264 -4.52 26.71 -14.84
N GLU A 265 -3.42 27.45 -14.65
CA GLU A 265 -2.97 27.89 -13.33
C GLU A 265 -3.92 28.93 -12.73
N GLY A 266 -4.30 28.73 -11.47
CA GLY A 266 -5.21 29.60 -10.74
C GLY A 266 -6.69 29.28 -10.94
N GLU A 267 -7.05 28.37 -11.85
CA GLU A 267 -8.46 28.01 -12.07
C GLU A 267 -9.00 27.02 -11.03
N ASN A 268 -8.14 26.16 -10.47
CA ASN A 268 -8.53 25.23 -9.41
C ASN A 268 -7.47 25.14 -8.33
N ILE A 269 -7.71 25.81 -7.21
CA ILE A 269 -6.78 25.88 -6.08
C ILE A 269 -6.43 24.50 -5.51
N TYR A 270 -7.39 23.56 -5.46
CA TYR A 270 -7.13 22.21 -4.93
C TYR A 270 -6.18 21.43 -5.83
N PHE A 271 -6.35 21.54 -7.15
CA PHE A 271 -5.43 20.95 -8.10
C PHE A 271 -4.05 21.59 -8.03
N ASP A 272 -3.99 22.93 -8.01
CA ASP A 272 -2.73 23.68 -7.99
C ASP A 272 -1.89 23.35 -6.76
N GLU A 273 -2.49 23.38 -5.58
CA GLU A 273 -1.79 23.05 -4.33
C GLU A 273 -1.36 21.58 -4.28
N ALA A 274 -2.22 20.64 -4.70
CA ALA A 274 -1.88 19.22 -4.71
C ALA A 274 -0.78 18.88 -5.73
N TYR A 275 -0.87 19.44 -6.94
CA TYR A 275 0.13 19.31 -7.99
C TYR A 275 1.50 19.79 -7.52
N GLU A 276 1.52 20.97 -6.90
CA GLU A 276 2.77 21.58 -6.44
C GLU A 276 3.38 20.83 -5.25
N ARG A 277 2.56 20.28 -4.33
CA ARG A 277 3.03 19.36 -3.28
C ARG A 277 3.66 18.10 -3.88
N VAL A 278 3.07 17.50 -4.92
CA VAL A 278 3.65 16.33 -5.59
C VAL A 278 4.96 16.68 -6.28
N ARG A 279 4.99 17.79 -7.04
CA ARG A 279 6.19 18.25 -7.76
C ARG A 279 7.35 18.49 -6.81
N LYS A 280 7.13 19.21 -5.70
CA LYS A 280 8.14 19.46 -4.67
C LYS A 280 8.73 18.19 -4.06
N LEU A 281 7.94 17.11 -3.96
CA LEU A 281 8.43 15.82 -3.48
C LEU A 281 9.19 15.03 -4.55
N GLN A 282 8.82 15.17 -5.83
CA GLN A 282 9.57 14.57 -6.95
C GLN A 282 10.94 15.22 -7.13
N GLU A 283 11.02 16.55 -6.94
CA GLU A 283 12.27 17.32 -7.03
C GLU A 283 13.10 17.25 -5.73
N LEU A 284 12.70 16.45 -4.75
CA LEU A 284 13.37 16.37 -3.45
C LEU A 284 14.76 15.72 -3.58
N GLU A 285 15.78 16.48 -3.19
CA GLU A 285 17.15 15.97 -3.03
C GLU A 285 17.30 15.28 -1.65
N LEU A 286 17.17 13.95 -1.61
CA LEU A 286 17.21 13.21 -0.33
C LEU A 286 18.52 13.40 0.44
N ALA A 287 19.63 13.69 -0.24
CA ALA A 287 20.92 13.94 0.40
C ALA A 287 20.95 15.24 1.23
N LYS A 288 20.02 16.18 0.98
CA LYS A 288 19.91 17.44 1.73
C LYS A 288 18.88 17.38 2.87
N VAL A 289 18.09 16.31 2.94
CA VAL A 289 17.05 16.14 3.96
C VAL A 289 17.71 15.90 5.32
N ASP A 290 17.28 16.66 6.33
CA ASP A 290 17.69 16.53 7.72
C ASP A 290 16.49 16.15 8.58
N VAL A 291 16.33 14.83 8.75
CA VAL A 291 15.27 14.19 9.55
C VAL A 291 15.90 13.12 10.41
N ASN A 292 15.58 13.08 11.70
CA ASN A 292 16.18 12.13 12.62
C ASN A 292 15.97 10.67 12.16
N MET A 293 17.02 9.85 12.23
CA MET A 293 17.08 8.46 11.75
C MET A 293 16.94 8.28 10.22
N PHE A 294 17.13 9.35 9.45
CA PHE A 294 17.23 9.30 7.99
C PHE A 294 18.60 9.83 7.55
N SER A 295 19.24 9.15 6.61
CA SER A 295 20.42 9.65 5.90
C SER A 295 20.44 9.13 4.48
N ALA A 296 20.90 9.95 3.53
CA ALA A 296 21.04 9.55 2.14
C ALA A 296 22.31 10.12 1.52
N VAL A 297 22.97 9.31 0.70
CA VAL A 297 24.07 9.78 -0.17
C VAL A 297 23.49 10.34 -1.46
N ASN A 298 22.44 9.71 -1.98
CA ASN A 298 21.67 10.13 -3.14
C ASN A 298 20.28 9.47 -3.14
N ASN A 299 19.49 9.70 -4.18
CA ASN A 299 18.11 9.19 -4.27
C ASN A 299 17.98 7.66 -4.43
N SER A 300 19.08 6.93 -4.58
CA SER A 300 19.11 5.46 -4.64
C SER A 300 19.79 4.81 -3.43
N LEU A 301 20.76 5.48 -2.83
CA LEU A 301 21.54 5.00 -1.69
C LEU A 301 21.18 5.78 -0.42
N MET A 302 20.37 5.17 0.43
CA MET A 302 19.86 5.77 1.66
C MET A 302 19.73 4.74 2.79
N ASN A 303 19.83 5.23 4.01
CA ASN A 303 19.48 4.53 5.24
C ASN A 303 18.28 5.23 5.89
N ASP A 304 17.15 4.53 5.91
CA ASP A 304 15.89 5.05 6.41
C ASP A 304 15.39 4.19 7.57
N GLY A 305 15.70 4.62 8.79
CA GLY A 305 15.26 3.97 10.02
C GLY A 305 13.93 4.51 10.57
N CYS A 306 13.42 5.62 10.03
CA CYS A 306 12.20 6.26 10.52
C CYS A 306 10.98 6.07 9.62
N GLY A 307 11.15 5.52 8.42
CA GLY A 307 10.08 5.31 7.44
C GLY A 307 9.70 6.59 6.69
N LEU A 308 10.68 7.47 6.43
CA LEU A 308 10.46 8.73 5.71
C LEU A 308 10.20 8.49 4.22
N TYR A 309 11.02 7.65 3.58
CA TYR A 309 11.00 7.37 2.13
C TYR A 309 10.74 5.89 1.81
N ARG A 310 11.33 4.97 2.59
CA ARG A 310 11.08 3.53 2.51
C ARG A 310 9.97 3.16 3.49
N GLY A 311 9.12 2.21 3.09
CA GLY A 311 8.08 1.72 3.98
C GLY A 311 8.68 1.08 5.23
N ARG A 312 8.08 1.34 6.39
CA ARG A 312 8.51 0.72 7.66
C ARG A 312 8.03 -0.72 7.69
N LEU A 313 8.95 -1.68 7.75
CA LEU A 313 8.58 -3.09 7.86
C LEU A 313 7.90 -3.37 9.20
N ILE A 314 6.81 -4.12 9.16
CA ILE A 314 6.13 -4.66 10.33
C ILE A 314 6.06 -6.17 10.16
N LEU A 315 6.53 -6.93 11.14
CA LEU A 315 6.41 -8.39 11.21
C LEU A 315 6.96 -9.20 10.01
N PRO A 316 8.21 -9.66 10.09
CA PRO A 316 8.69 -10.76 9.27
C PRO A 316 8.38 -12.10 9.95
N TYR A 317 7.47 -12.91 9.38
CA TYR A 317 7.35 -14.33 9.73
C TYR A 317 7.78 -15.18 8.53
N GLU A 318 8.52 -16.26 8.80
CA GLU A 318 8.99 -17.18 7.77
C GLU A 318 8.69 -18.61 8.21
N HIS A 319 8.07 -19.36 7.31
CA HIS A 319 7.89 -20.79 7.43
C HIS A 319 8.69 -21.47 6.32
N LEU A 320 9.65 -22.30 6.74
CA LEU A 320 10.34 -23.20 5.84
C LEU A 320 9.55 -24.51 5.79
N SER A 321 9.35 -25.05 4.58
CA SER A 321 8.70 -26.34 4.38
C SER A 321 9.36 -27.42 5.23
N ARG A 322 8.54 -28.24 5.90
CA ARG A 322 9.01 -29.22 6.89
C ARG A 322 9.70 -30.44 6.29
N PHE A 323 9.57 -30.63 4.99
CA PHE A 323 10.01 -31.83 4.31
C PHE A 323 11.01 -31.44 3.23
N GLN A 324 12.28 -31.70 3.45
CA GLN A 324 13.17 -32.11 2.37
C GLN A 324 13.08 -33.63 2.33
N ASN A 325 13.10 -34.26 1.15
CA ASN A 325 13.20 -35.71 1.02
C ASN A 325 14.59 -36.23 1.44
N ASP A 326 15.17 -35.62 2.45
CA ASP A 326 16.44 -36.01 3.02
C ASP A 326 16.10 -37.04 4.09
N LEU A 327 16.39 -38.30 3.80
CA LEU A 327 16.78 -39.24 4.83
C LEU A 327 17.85 -38.53 5.66
N ILE A 328 17.49 -38.06 6.85
CA ILE A 328 18.45 -37.60 7.83
C ILE A 328 19.13 -38.88 8.33
N ASP A 329 20.21 -39.27 7.67
CA ASP A 329 21.15 -40.28 8.17
C ASP A 329 21.85 -39.77 9.44
#